data_AF-A0A0A7GG82-F1
#
_entry.id   AF-A0A0A7GG82-F1
#
_cell.length_a   1.000
_cell.length_b   1.000
_cell.length_c   1.000
_cell.angle_alpha   90.00
_cell.angle_beta   90.00
_cell.angle_gamma   90.00
#
_symmetry.space_group_name_H-M   'P 1'
#
loop_
_entity.id
_entity.type
_entity.pdbx_description
1 polymer ?
#
loop_
_entity_poly.entity_id
_entity_poly.type
_entity_poly.pdbx_seq_one_letter_code
_entity_poly.pdbx_strand_id
1 'polypeptide(L)'
;MWKRWRNVTAVILLVSLLLLAPVDARPEYMKDFKEYSDSIKKCTLCHVQSSGYGGLNSFGADYAKLGKGERLLTKDSDGDGYTNQQELSSGTFPGDPDSKPGKEAPGMEVLAALFAIYLAMLIVRKI
;
A
#
# COMPACT_ATOMS: atom_id res chain seq x y z
N MET A 1 48.88 -18.72 20.53
CA MET A 1 47.96 -19.28 19.51
C MET A 1 46.50 -18.82 19.67
N TRP A 2 46.01 -18.50 20.88
CA TRP A 2 44.61 -18.10 21.15
C TRP A 2 44.19 -16.71 20.59
N LYS A 3 45.12 -15.73 20.53
CA LYS A 3 44.87 -14.37 20.01
C LYS A 3 44.45 -14.34 18.52
N ARG A 4 44.99 -15.26 17.71
CA ARG A 4 44.73 -15.34 16.26
C ARG A 4 43.28 -15.77 15.98
N TRP A 5 42.76 -16.73 16.76
CA TRP A 5 41.39 -17.22 16.65
C TRP A 5 40.36 -16.19 17.15
N ARG A 6 40.70 -15.42 18.19
CA ARG A 6 39.83 -14.34 18.71
C ARG A 6 39.59 -13.22 17.70
N ASN A 7 40.58 -12.90 16.88
CA ASN A 7 40.45 -11.88 15.84
C ASN A 7 39.62 -12.40 14.67
N VAL A 8 39.75 -13.67 14.31
CA VAL A 8 38.95 -14.31 13.25
C VAL A 8 37.49 -14.41 13.66
N THR A 9 37.19 -14.82 14.89
CA THR A 9 35.81 -14.85 15.39
C THR A 9 35.20 -13.46 15.50
N ALA A 10 35.97 -12.45 15.92
CA ALA A 10 35.51 -11.06 15.95
C ALA A 10 35.19 -10.53 14.53
N VAL A 11 36.01 -10.85 13.53
CA VAL A 11 35.76 -10.46 12.14
C VAL A 11 34.51 -11.17 11.59
N ILE A 12 34.34 -12.46 11.86
CA ILE A 12 33.14 -13.21 11.43
C ILE A 12 31.88 -12.63 12.07
N LEU A 13 31.89 -12.32 13.37
CA LEU A 13 30.74 -11.70 14.04
C LEU A 13 30.43 -10.30 13.49
N LEU A 14 31.44 -9.51 13.17
CA LEU A 14 31.27 -8.18 12.58
C LEU A 14 30.69 -8.25 11.16
N VAL A 15 31.17 -9.18 10.34
CA VAL A 15 30.63 -9.43 8.99
C VAL A 15 29.20 -9.95 9.04
N SER A 16 28.90 -10.90 9.94
CA SER A 16 27.53 -11.39 10.14
C SER A 16 26.57 -10.30 10.61
N LEU A 17 27.04 -9.33 11.42
CA LEU A 17 26.24 -8.19 11.86
C LEU A 17 25.97 -7.19 10.72
N LEU A 18 26.91 -7.03 9.79
CA LEU A 18 26.76 -6.17 8.60
C LEU A 18 25.79 -6.75 7.55
N LEU A 19 25.56 -8.07 7.54
CA LEU A 19 24.66 -8.74 6.59
C LEU A 19 23.18 -8.71 6.99
N LEU A 20 22.85 -8.17 8.17
CA LEU A 20 21.47 -8.10 8.67
C LEU A 20 20.75 -6.77 8.35
N ALA A 21 21.37 -5.88 7.58
CA ALA A 21 20.72 -4.63 7.20
C ALA A 21 19.60 -4.90 6.19
N PRO A 22 18.32 -4.59 6.50
CA PRO A 22 17.28 -4.58 5.50
C PRO A 22 17.57 -3.44 4.52
N VAL A 23 17.98 -3.78 3.29
CA VAL A 23 17.98 -2.84 2.17
C VAL A 23 16.53 -2.73 1.68
N ASP A 24 15.82 -1.70 2.18
CA ASP A 24 14.54 -1.29 1.59
C ASP A 24 14.84 -0.41 0.37
N ALA A 25 15.14 -1.07 -0.76
CA ALA A 25 15.33 -0.39 -2.03
C ALA A 25 13.96 -0.03 -2.62
N ARG A 26 13.36 1.07 -2.15
CA ARG A 26 12.22 1.64 -2.86
C ARG A 26 12.69 2.20 -4.21
N PRO A 27 12.07 1.81 -5.32
CA PRO A 27 12.53 2.25 -6.62
C PRO A 27 12.36 3.76 -6.81
N GLU A 28 13.22 4.37 -7.63
CA GLU A 28 13.22 5.82 -7.87
C GLU A 28 11.87 6.38 -8.32
N TYR A 29 11.12 5.60 -9.12
CA TYR A 29 9.77 5.97 -9.59
C TYR A 29 8.75 6.16 -8.46
N MET A 30 8.99 5.61 -7.26
CA MET A 30 8.10 5.83 -6.12
C MET A 30 8.23 7.23 -5.50
N LYS A 31 9.29 7.98 -5.81
CA LYS A 31 9.45 9.38 -5.40
C LYS A 31 8.36 10.27 -5.99
N ASP A 32 7.86 9.93 -7.18
CA ASP A 32 6.79 10.66 -7.85
C ASP A 32 5.48 10.60 -7.05
N PHE A 33 5.28 9.57 -6.23
CA PHE A 33 4.06 9.37 -5.45
C PHE A 33 4.22 9.79 -3.98
N LYS A 34 5.26 10.56 -3.64
CA LYS A 34 5.56 10.95 -2.25
C LYS A 34 4.42 11.68 -1.54
N GLU A 35 3.60 12.43 -2.29
CA GLU A 35 2.51 13.26 -1.78
C GLU A 35 1.25 12.47 -1.38
N TYR A 36 1.13 11.22 -1.85
CA TYR A 36 0.00 10.36 -1.54
C TYR A 36 0.28 9.51 -0.29
N SER A 37 -0.77 8.85 0.20
CA SER A 37 -0.71 7.97 1.37
C SER A 37 0.34 6.86 1.23
N ASP A 38 0.98 6.49 2.33
CA ASP A 38 1.89 5.33 2.35
C ASP A 38 1.18 4.00 2.06
N SER A 39 -0.15 3.93 2.25
CA SER A 39 -0.95 2.74 1.98
C SER A 39 -0.93 2.31 0.50
N ILE A 40 -0.74 3.26 -0.42
CA ILE A 40 -0.69 3.01 -1.86
C ILE A 40 0.73 2.82 -2.40
N LYS A 41 1.77 3.12 -1.62
CA LYS A 41 3.19 3.02 -2.03
C LYS A 41 3.69 1.58 -2.00
N LYS A 42 2.95 0.68 -2.65
CA LYS A 42 3.23 -0.74 -2.81
C LYS A 42 3.66 -1.02 -4.24
N CYS A 43 4.36 -2.12 -4.46
CA CYS A 43 4.71 -2.58 -5.82
C CYS A 43 3.46 -2.72 -6.70
N THR A 44 2.33 -3.11 -6.09
CA THR A 44 1.04 -3.27 -6.77
C THR A 44 0.45 -1.98 -7.31
N LEU A 45 1.02 -0.81 -6.99
CA LEU A 45 0.63 0.44 -7.62
C LEU A 45 0.86 0.40 -9.13
N CYS A 46 2.02 -0.08 -9.56
CA CYS A 46 2.39 -0.17 -10.98
C CYS A 46 2.48 -1.61 -11.50
N HIS A 47 2.61 -2.61 -10.63
CA HIS A 47 2.81 -4.01 -11.00
C HIS A 47 1.60 -4.88 -10.65
N VAL A 48 1.46 -5.99 -11.36
CA VAL A 48 0.40 -6.97 -11.07
C VAL A 48 0.70 -7.83 -9.84
N GLN A 49 1.98 -7.99 -9.46
CA GLN A 49 2.38 -8.78 -8.29
C GLN A 49 3.01 -7.88 -7.22
N SER A 50 2.77 -8.24 -5.96
CA SER A 50 3.34 -7.55 -4.78
C SER A 50 4.86 -7.63 -4.69
N SER A 51 5.47 -8.60 -5.38
CA SER A 51 6.93 -8.74 -5.50
C SER A 51 7.56 -7.65 -6.37
N GLY A 52 6.77 -6.90 -7.15
CA GLY A 52 7.26 -5.95 -8.16
C GLY A 52 7.67 -6.61 -9.49
N TYR A 53 7.53 -7.93 -9.59
CA TYR A 53 7.76 -8.68 -10.82
C TYR A 53 6.44 -9.03 -11.52
N GLY A 54 6.51 -9.66 -12.69
CA GLY A 54 5.32 -10.15 -13.39
C GLY A 54 4.63 -9.17 -14.34
N GLY A 55 5.28 -8.03 -14.65
CA GLY A 55 4.76 -7.04 -15.59
C GLY A 55 4.04 -5.87 -14.92
N LEU A 56 3.60 -4.92 -15.73
CA LEU A 56 2.87 -3.73 -15.27
C LEU A 56 1.37 -4.02 -15.27
N ASN A 57 0.64 -3.48 -14.29
CA ASN A 57 -0.82 -3.39 -14.34
C ASN A 57 -1.23 -2.29 -15.34
N SER A 58 -2.53 -2.04 -15.49
CA SER A 58 -3.03 -1.02 -16.42
C SER A 58 -2.46 0.38 -16.11
N PHE A 59 -2.51 0.81 -14.85
CA PHE A 59 -1.95 2.09 -14.41
C PHE A 59 -0.44 2.18 -14.67
N GLY A 60 0.33 1.17 -14.30
CA GLY A 60 1.77 1.12 -14.50
C GLY A 60 2.14 1.19 -15.98
N ALA A 61 1.37 0.54 -16.85
CA ALA A 61 1.56 0.60 -18.30
C ALA A 61 1.28 2.00 -18.87
N ASP A 62 0.29 2.71 -18.32
CA ASP A 62 0.00 4.10 -18.71
C ASP A 62 1.03 5.08 -18.13
N TYR A 63 1.45 4.90 -16.88
CA TYR A 63 2.53 5.65 -16.27
C TYR A 63 3.83 5.49 -17.06
N ALA A 64 4.18 4.28 -17.51
CA ALA A 64 5.36 4.05 -18.33
C ALA A 64 5.33 4.80 -19.69
N LYS A 65 4.14 5.07 -20.23
CA LYS A 65 3.97 5.79 -21.51
C LYS A 65 3.90 7.31 -21.33
N LEU A 66 3.27 7.76 -20.25
CA LEU A 66 2.88 9.17 -20.07
C LEU A 66 3.73 9.89 -19.02
N GLY A 67 4.37 9.16 -18.11
CA GLY A 67 4.94 9.69 -16.88
C GLY A 67 3.88 10.23 -15.91
N LYS A 68 4.30 10.70 -14.73
CA LYS A 68 3.42 11.41 -13.82
C LYS A 68 3.12 12.80 -14.38
N GLY A 69 1.92 12.96 -14.95
CA GLY A 69 1.44 14.24 -15.44
C GLY A 69 -0.08 14.28 -15.52
N GLU A 70 -0.63 15.44 -15.86
CA GLU A 70 -2.09 15.67 -15.93
C GLU A 70 -2.81 14.64 -16.80
N ARG A 71 -2.20 14.23 -17.92
CA ARG A 71 -2.74 13.21 -18.83
C ARG A 71 -2.89 11.84 -18.18
N LEU A 72 -1.96 11.48 -17.29
CA LEU A 72 -2.09 10.25 -16.51
C LEU A 72 -3.15 10.45 -15.44
N LEU A 73 -3.09 11.54 -14.69
CA LEU A 73 -3.96 11.78 -13.53
C LEU A 73 -5.45 11.87 -13.88
N THR A 74 -5.78 12.34 -15.09
CA THR A 74 -7.16 12.43 -15.60
C THR A 74 -7.67 11.15 -16.28
N LYS A 75 -6.80 10.17 -16.50
CA LYS A 75 -7.18 8.89 -17.09
C LYS A 75 -7.79 7.97 -16.03
N ASP A 76 -8.73 7.13 -16.46
CA ASP A 76 -9.18 5.94 -15.76
C ASP A 76 -8.43 4.75 -16.39
N SER A 77 -7.45 4.19 -15.69
CA SER A 77 -6.54 3.20 -16.31
C SER A 77 -7.13 1.80 -16.30
N ASP A 78 -7.89 1.43 -15.27
CA ASP A 78 -8.53 0.11 -15.14
C ASP A 78 -10.00 0.07 -15.59
N GLY A 79 -10.59 1.22 -15.91
CA GLY A 79 -11.90 1.36 -16.52
C GLY A 79 -13.04 1.22 -15.54
N ASP A 80 -12.79 1.51 -14.26
CA ASP A 80 -13.72 1.22 -13.17
C ASP A 80 -14.69 2.38 -12.84
N GLY A 81 -14.52 3.50 -13.54
CA GLY A 81 -15.32 4.73 -13.44
C GLY A 81 -14.66 5.85 -12.63
N TYR A 82 -13.47 5.64 -12.06
CA TYR A 82 -12.72 6.64 -11.32
C TYR A 82 -11.43 7.02 -12.04
N THR A 83 -11.06 8.31 -11.96
CA THR A 83 -9.77 8.76 -12.49
C THR A 83 -8.65 8.36 -11.53
N ASN A 84 -7.45 8.16 -12.09
CA ASN A 84 -6.25 7.86 -11.34
C ASN A 84 -6.03 8.84 -10.18
N GLN A 85 -6.31 10.13 -10.39
CA GLN A 85 -6.21 11.14 -9.33
C GLN A 85 -7.20 10.91 -8.19
N GLN A 86 -8.45 10.57 -8.48
CA GLN A 86 -9.47 10.32 -7.46
C GLN A 86 -9.05 9.14 -6.58
N GLU A 87 -8.55 8.08 -7.19
CA GLU A 87 -8.13 6.87 -6.51
C GLU A 87 -6.89 7.08 -5.65
N LEU A 88 -5.82 7.66 -6.23
CA LEU A 88 -4.60 8.00 -5.51
C LEU A 88 -4.88 8.92 -4.30
N SER A 89 -5.80 9.87 -4.46
CA SER A 89 -6.25 10.76 -3.37
C SER A 89 -7.10 10.04 -2.31
N SER A 90 -7.84 8.99 -2.69
CA SER A 90 -8.64 8.19 -1.76
C SER A 90 -7.88 7.02 -1.13
N GLY A 91 -6.61 6.82 -1.52
CA GLY A 91 -5.80 5.73 -1.03
C GLY A 91 -6.12 4.36 -1.66
N THR A 92 -6.73 4.36 -2.84
CA THR A 92 -7.04 3.15 -3.63
C THR A 92 -6.07 3.00 -4.82
N PHE A 93 -6.22 1.91 -5.58
CA PHE A 93 -5.24 1.48 -6.58
C PHE A 93 -5.77 1.65 -8.01
N PRO A 94 -5.26 2.62 -8.79
CA PRO A 94 -5.76 2.94 -10.15
C PRO A 94 -5.51 1.89 -11.25
N GLY A 95 -4.94 0.76 -10.87
CA GLY A 95 -4.70 -0.37 -11.76
C GLY A 95 -5.47 -1.62 -11.32
N ASP A 96 -6.41 -1.48 -10.40
CA ASP A 96 -7.19 -2.54 -9.77
C ASP A 96 -8.67 -2.14 -9.72
N PRO A 97 -9.53 -2.65 -10.63
CA PRO A 97 -10.91 -2.24 -10.77
C PRO A 97 -11.81 -2.63 -9.58
N ASP A 98 -11.29 -3.40 -8.61
CA ASP A 98 -11.98 -3.70 -7.37
C ASP A 98 -11.65 -2.68 -6.25
N SER A 99 -10.64 -1.84 -6.45
CA SER A 99 -10.10 -0.85 -5.51
C SER A 99 -10.73 0.54 -5.67
N LYS A 100 -11.96 0.70 -5.17
CA LYS A 100 -12.77 1.91 -5.42
C LYS A 100 -12.82 2.90 -4.25
N PRO A 101 -12.81 4.22 -4.54
CA PRO A 101 -13.11 5.23 -3.53
C PRO A 101 -14.47 4.96 -2.85
N GLY A 102 -14.56 5.18 -1.54
CA GLY A 102 -15.83 5.11 -0.81
C GLY A 102 -16.30 3.71 -0.40
N LYS A 103 -15.52 2.64 -0.64
CA LYS A 103 -15.72 1.33 0.03
C LYS A 103 -15.20 1.35 1.49
N GLU A 104 -15.41 2.44 2.23
CA GLU A 104 -15.20 2.38 3.67
C GLU A 104 -16.28 1.48 4.26
N ALA A 105 -15.87 0.43 4.99
CA ALA A 105 -16.81 -0.36 5.78
C ALA A 105 -17.62 0.60 6.68
N PRO A 106 -18.92 0.34 6.92
CA PRO A 106 -19.71 1.20 7.81
C PRO A 106 -18.94 1.38 9.11
N GLY A 107 -18.57 2.63 9.41
CA GLY A 107 -17.69 2.94 10.53
C GLY A 107 -18.28 2.42 11.85
N MET A 108 -17.44 2.36 12.89
CA MET A 108 -17.91 1.95 14.23
C MET A 108 -19.13 2.73 14.73
N GLU A 109 -19.45 3.89 14.15
CA GLU A 109 -20.69 4.62 14.41
C GLU A 109 -21.96 3.82 14.06
N VAL A 110 -21.98 3.09 12.95
CA VAL A 110 -23.13 2.25 12.57
C VAL A 110 -23.23 1.05 13.51
N LEU A 111 -22.10 0.45 13.89
CA LEU A 111 -22.06 -0.63 14.87
C LEU A 111 -22.47 -0.15 16.28
N ALA A 112 -22.08 1.07 16.66
CA ALA A 112 -22.50 1.70 17.91
C ALA A 112 -24.00 2.04 17.90
N ALA A 113 -24.54 2.51 16.77
CA ALA A 113 -25.97 2.77 16.60
C ALA A 113 -26.78 1.48 16.69
N LEU A 114 -26.35 0.41 16.01
CA LEU A 114 -26.98 -0.91 16.10
C LEU A 114 -26.90 -1.50 17.52
N PHE A 115 -25.77 -1.31 18.21
CA PHE A 115 -25.61 -1.73 19.61
C PHE A 115 -26.52 -0.94 20.56
N ALA A 116 -26.63 0.38 20.38
CA ALA A 116 -27.54 1.22 21.16
C ALA A 116 -29.01 0.86 20.92
N ILE A 117 -29.39 0.60 19.67
CA ILE A 117 -30.73 0.13 19.30
C ILE A 117 -31.03 -1.24 19.93
N TYR A 118 -30.05 -2.15 19.93
CA TYR A 118 -30.18 -3.46 20.59
C TYR A 118 -30.35 -3.33 22.11
N LEU A 119 -29.56 -2.46 22.77
CA LEU A 119 -29.72 -2.18 24.20
C LEU A 119 -31.10 -1.57 24.51
N ALA A 120 -31.58 -0.63 23.70
CA ALA A 120 -32.90 -0.05 23.84
C ALA A 120 -34.01 -1.12 23.70
N MET A 121 -33.88 -2.03 22.73
CA MET A 121 -34.80 -3.16 22.57
C MET A 121 -34.78 -4.12 23.77
N LEU A 122 -33.62 -4.38 24.38
CA LEU A 122 -33.53 -5.20 25.59
C LEU A 122 -34.18 -4.54 26.82
N ILE A 123 -34.11 -3.21 26.90
CA ILE A 123 -34.76 -2.43 27.98
C ILE A 123 -36.28 -2.46 27.80
N VAL A 124 -36.78 -2.26 26.57
CA VAL A 124 -38.23 -2.29 26.26
C VAL A 124 -38.83 -3.68 26.45
N ARG A 125 -38.06 -4.76 26.22
CA ARG A 125 -38.51 -6.15 26.47
C ARG A 125 -38.55 -6.57 27.94
N LYS A 126 -38.03 -5.76 28.86
CA LYS A 126 -37.97 -6.05 30.31
C LYS A 126 -39.06 -5.35 31.13
N ILE A 127 -40.02 -4.71 30.46
CA ILE A 127 -41.27 -4.15 31.00
C ILE A 127 -42.41 -4.99 30.44
#